data_AF-A0A2U3KPD7-F1
#
_entry.id   AF-A0A2U3KPD7-F1
#
_cell.length_a   1.000
_cell.length_b   1.000
_cell.length_c   1.000
_cell.angle_alpha   90.00
_cell.angle_beta   90.00
_cell.angle_gamma   90.00
#
_symmetry.space_group_name_H-M   'P 1'
#
loop_
_entity.id
_entity.type
_entity.pdbx_description
1 polymer ?
#
loop_
_entity_poly.entity_id
_entity_poly.type
_entity_poly.pdbx_seq_one_letter_code
_entity_poly.pdbx_strand_id
1 'polypeptide(L)' 'MGNHRLHRLRTIELKSVSKMGVNEEAQIINYLKATGLKRGLLINFGDHRLSY' A
#
# COMPACT_ATOMS: atom_id res chain seq x y z
N MET A 1 1.29 27.65 -15.99
CA MET A 1 1.52 27.29 -14.58
C MET A 1 1.18 25.82 -14.41
N GLY A 2 2.20 24.96 -14.34
CA GLY A 2 2.02 23.51 -14.28
C GLY A 2 1.44 23.07 -12.94
N ASN A 3 0.34 22.34 -12.97
CA ASN A 3 -0.26 21.71 -11.80
C ASN A 3 0.69 20.67 -11.20
N HIS A 4 1.54 21.08 -10.26
CA HIS A 4 2.24 20.14 -9.39
C HIS A 4 1.24 19.56 -8.38
N ARG A 5 0.53 18.51 -8.80
CA ARG A 5 -0.22 17.65 -7.88
C ARG A 5 0.79 16.89 -7.02
N LEU A 6 1.02 17.39 -5.81
CA LEU A 6 1.69 16.65 -4.75
C LEU A 6 0.93 15.33 -4.52
N HIS A 7 1.51 14.22 -4.96
CA HIS A 7 0.97 12.88 -4.75
C HIS A 7 1.17 12.49 -3.28
N ARG A 8 0.27 12.97 -2.42
CA ARG A 8 0.23 12.59 -1.01
C ARG A 8 -0.26 11.14 -0.88
N LEU A 9 0.54 10.29 -0.26
CA LEU A 9 0.14 8.96 0.19
C LEU A 9 -0.99 9.12 1.22
N ARG A 10 -2.11 8.39 1.05
CA ARG A 10 -3.31 8.56 1.89
C ARG A 10 -3.66 7.36 2.75
N THR A 11 -3.01 6.21 2.52
CA THR A 11 -3.20 4.98 3.31
C THR A 11 -1.86 4.30 3.48
N ILE A 12 -1.55 3.91 4.72
CA ILE A 12 -0.40 3.10 5.07
C ILE A 12 -0.94 1.88 5.82
N GLU A 13 -0.67 0.69 5.32
CA GLU A 13 -1.01 -0.57 5.97
C GLU A 13 0.27 -1.29 6.40
N LEU A 14 0.30 -1.68 7.67
CA LEU A 14 1.43 -2.36 8.29
C LEU A 14 1.03 -3.79 8.64
N LYS A 15 1.81 -4.77 8.19
CA LYS A 15 1.63 -6.17 8.57
C LYS A 15 2.92 -6.77 9.11
N SER A 16 2.79 -7.85 9.87
CA SER A 16 3.91 -8.66 10.35
C SER A 16 3.62 -10.14 10.05
N VAL A 17 3.79 -10.51 8.79
CA VAL A 17 3.58 -11.88 8.30
C VAL A 17 4.89 -12.46 7.77
N SER A 18 5.06 -13.78 7.85
CA SER A 18 6.29 -14.45 7.39
C SER A 18 6.54 -14.29 5.89
N LYS A 19 5.46 -14.17 5.09
CA LYS A 19 5.53 -13.89 3.65
C LYS A 19 4.27 -13.14 3.21
N MET A 20 4.45 -12.13 2.37
CA MET A 20 3.36 -11.40 1.73
C MET A 20 2.90 -12.14 0.47
N GLY A 21 1.60 -12.12 0.17
CA GLY A 21 1.02 -12.80 -0.98
C GLY A 21 -0.09 -12.00 -1.67
N VAL A 22 -0.77 -12.69 -2.59
CA VAL A 22 -1.80 -12.11 -3.47
C VAL A 22 -3.00 -11.57 -2.67
N ASN A 23 -3.29 -12.14 -1.51
CA ASN A 23 -4.41 -11.73 -0.67
C ASN A 23 -4.19 -10.34 -0.07
N GLU A 24 -2.99 -10.05 0.43
CA GLU A 24 -2.63 -8.75 1.01
C GLU A 24 -2.63 -7.65 -0.05
N GLU A 25 -2.12 -7.95 -1.24
CA GLU A 25 -2.19 -7.04 -2.39
C GLU A 25 -3.64 -6.78 -2.82
N ALA A 26 -4.46 -7.83 -2.93
CA ALA A 26 -5.87 -7.70 -3.29
C ALA A 26 -6.65 -6.86 -2.27
N GLN A 27 -6.33 -7.01 -0.97
CA GLN A 27 -6.92 -6.21 0.10
C GLN A 27 -6.65 -4.72 -0.10
N ILE A 28 -5.39 -4.33 -0.34
CA ILE A 28 -5.05 -2.92 -0.52
C ILE A 28 -5.68 -2.35 -1.79
N ILE A 29 -5.73 -3.13 -2.87
CA ILE A 29 -6.36 -2.73 -4.13
C ILE A 29 -7.86 -2.48 -3.94
N ASN A 30 -8.55 -3.37 -3.23
CA ASN A 30 -9.97 -3.22 -2.94
C ASN A 30 -10.23 -1.98 -2.08
N TYR A 31 -9.37 -1.73 -1.09
CA TYR A 31 -9.47 -0.56 -0.24
C TYR A 31 -9.28 0.74 -1.04
N LEU A 32 -8.26 0.79 -1.91
CA LEU A 32 -8.02 1.94 -2.79
C LEU A 32 -9.21 2.20 -3.72
N LYS A 33 -9.78 1.15 -4.31
CA LYS A 33 -10.98 1.25 -5.18
C LYS A 33 -12.20 1.76 -4.40
N ALA A 34 -12.51 1.17 -3.26
CA ALA A 34 -13.67 1.52 -2.45
C ALA A 34 -13.61 2.96 -1.91
N THR A 35 -12.40 3.47 -1.64
CA THR A 35 -12.19 4.82 -1.08
C THR A 35 -11.89 5.89 -2.13
N GLY A 36 -11.76 5.52 -3.41
CA GLY A 36 -11.34 6.44 -4.48
C GLY A 36 -9.89 6.94 -4.33
N LEU A 37 -9.09 6.26 -3.52
CA LEU A 37 -7.69 6.59 -3.29
C LEU A 37 -6.81 6.06 -4.43
N LYS A 38 -5.78 6.83 -4.79
CA LYS A 38 -4.92 6.50 -5.94
C LYS A 38 -3.60 5.83 -5.54
N ARG A 39 -3.19 5.94 -4.27
CA ARG A 39 -1.89 5.47 -3.78
C ARG A 39 -2.01 5.08 -2.30
N GLY A 40 -1.52 3.88 -1.99
CA GLY A 40 -1.35 3.36 -0.64
C GLY A 40 0.03 2.69 -0.54
N LEU A 41 0.52 2.53 0.69
CA LEU A 41 1.79 1.85 0.97
C LEU A 41 1.51 0.64 1.84
N LEU A 42 1.95 -0.53 1.37
CA LEU A 42 1.88 -1.79 2.10
C LEU A 42 3.28 -2.16 2.55
N ILE A 43 3.49 -2.36 3.85
CA ILE A 43 4.80 -2.75 4.39
C ILE A 43 4.64 -4.02 5.23
N ASN A 44 5.49 -5.01 4.97
CA ASN A 44 5.63 -6.20 5.79
C ASN A 44 6.86 -6.11 6.69
N PHE A 45 6.66 -6.16 8.02
CA PHE A 45 7.70 -6.20 9.04
C PHE A 45 7.97 -7.60 9.60
N GLY A 46 7.20 -8.61 9.17
CA GLY A 46 7.36 -10.00 9.61
C GLY A 46 8.38 -10.79 8.78
N ASP A 47 8.88 -10.20 7.70
CA ASP A 47 9.97 -10.73 6.90
C ASP A 47 11.29 -10.13 7.41
N HIS A 48 12.37 -10.92 7.36
CA HIS A 48 13.70 -10.48 7.78
C HIS A 48 14.31 -9.43 6.85
N ARG A 49 13.70 -9.20 5.67
CA ARG A 49 14.12 -8.17 4.71
C ARG A 49 12.93 -7.46 4.09
N LEU A 50 13.14 -6.19 3.75
CA LEU A 50 12.23 -5.43 2.91
C LEU A 50 12.24 -6.00 1.49
N SER A 51 11.07 -6.37 0.99
CA SER A 51 10.82 -6.75 -0.40
C SER A 51 9.90 -5.70 -1.03
N TYR A 52 10.23 -5.22 -2.24
CA TYR A 52 9.55 -4.11 -2.93
C TYR A 52 8.83 -4.56 -4.20
#